data_AF-Q9P7E0-F1
#
_entry.id   AF-Q9P7E0-F1
#
_cell.length_a   1.000
_cell.length_b   1.000
_cell.length_c   1.000
_cell.angle_alpha   90.00
_cell.angle_beta   90.00
_cell.angle_gamma   90.00
#
_symmetry.space_group_name_H-M   'P 1'
#
loop_
_entity.id
_entity.type
_entity.pdbx_description
1 polymer ?
#
loop_
_entity_poly.entity_id
_entity_poly.type
_entity_poly.pdbx_seq_one_letter_code
_entity_poly.pdbx_strand_id
1 'polypeptide(L)' 'MISFFPNKPMYHVQPHISFITPERTMKTIPAFSRWAFAAVAGVFVFAMQVPKVKTTILQPIAFIGDHFKDKTPEEDKWL' A
#
# COMPACT_ATOMS: atom_id res chain seq x y z
N MET A 1 44.91 14.02 33.67
CA MET A 1 43.64 13.30 33.93
C MET A 1 42.82 13.30 32.66
N ILE A 2 42.69 12.15 31.99
CA ILE A 2 41.84 12.02 30.80
C ILE A 2 40.43 11.74 31.32
N SER A 3 39.55 12.72 31.23
CA SER A 3 38.15 12.58 31.63
C SER A 3 37.38 11.73 30.60
N PHE A 4 37.15 10.47 30.95
CA PHE A 4 36.14 9.63 30.30
C PHE A 4 34.75 10.15 30.67
N PHE A 5 34.14 10.95 29.79
CA PHE A 5 32.73 11.31 29.89
C PHE A 5 31.90 10.27 29.11
N PRO A 6 31.20 9.32 29.76
CA PRO A 6 30.43 8.28 29.08
C PRO A 6 29.21 8.82 28.30
N ASN A 7 28.85 10.09 28.51
CA ASN A 7 27.65 10.71 27.97
C ASN A 7 27.88 11.59 26.72
N LYS A 8 28.99 11.42 26.00
CA LYS A 8 29.16 12.16 24.74
C LYS A 8 28.21 11.55 23.69
N PRO A 9 27.26 12.30 23.10
CA PRO A 9 26.42 11.76 22.04
C PRO A 9 27.31 11.31 20.88
N MET A 10 27.30 10.01 20.59
CA MET A 10 27.95 9.46 19.39
C MET A 10 27.09 9.82 18.19
N TYR A 11 27.44 10.92 17.52
CA TYR A 11 26.80 11.28 16.25
C TYR A 11 27.30 10.31 15.17
N HIS A 12 26.46 9.34 14.79
CA HIS A 12 26.67 8.60 13.55
C HIS A 12 26.18 9.47 12.39
N VAL A 13 27.12 9.92 11.55
CA VAL A 13 26.78 10.62 10.31
C VAL A 13 26.14 9.59 9.38
N GLN A 14 24.82 9.70 9.20
CA GLN A 14 24.10 8.91 8.23
C GLN A 14 24.09 9.65 6.89
N PRO A 15 24.36 8.95 5.76
CA PRO A 15 24.12 9.54 4.46
C PRO A 15 22.64 9.88 4.35
N HIS A 16 22.33 11.14 4.01
CA HIS A 16 20.98 11.63 3.87
C HIS A 16 20.89 12.51 2.63
N ILE A 17 19.69 12.55 2.05
CA ILE A 17 19.36 13.51 1.00
C ILE A 17 18.33 14.45 1.59
N SER A 18 18.71 15.71 1.80
CA SER A 18 17.85 16.71 2.47
C SER A 18 17.40 16.21 3.86
N PHE A 19 16.09 16.03 4.08
CA PHE A 19 15.56 15.55 5.36
C PHE A 19 15.32 14.04 5.42
N ILE A 20 15.71 13.31 4.38
CA ILE A 20 15.49 11.86 4.23
C ILE A 20 16.74 11.12 4.69
N THR A 21 16.66 10.49 5.87
CA THR A 21 17.65 9.52 6.36
C THR A 21 17.08 8.10 6.26
N PRO A 22 17.89 7.06 6.03
CA PRO A 22 17.41 5.67 6.00
C PRO A 22 16.61 5.30 7.26
N GLU A 23 17.08 5.76 8.43
CA GLU A 23 16.39 5.53 9.71
C GLU A 23 15.01 6.20 9.75
N ARG A 24 14.89 7.45 9.28
CA ARG A 24 13.59 8.14 9.21
C ARG A 24 12.66 7.45 8.22
N THR A 25 13.17 7.06 7.05
CA THR A 25 12.38 6.34 6.04
C THR A 25 11.86 5.03 6.60
N MET A 26 12.70 4.24 7.28
CA MET A 26 12.25 2.98 7.90
C MET A 26 11.16 3.21 8.96
N LYS A 27 11.29 4.27 9.75
CA LYS A 27 10.27 4.65 10.75
C LYS A 27 8.96 5.13 10.10
N THR A 28 8.98 5.68 8.90
CA THR A 28 7.77 6.14 8.19
C THR A 28 7.09 5.05 7.36
N ILE A 29 7.74 3.91 7.07
CA ILE A 29 7.16 2.80 6.29
C ILE A 29 5.78 2.38 6.83
N PRO A 30 5.56 2.15 8.15
CA PRO A 30 4.24 1.74 8.65
C PRO A 30 3.16 2.83 8.51
N ALA A 31 3.55 4.11 8.53
CA ALA A 31 2.61 5.19 8.27
C ALA A 31 2.26 5.25 6.77
N PHE A 32 3.28 5.17 5.91
CA PHE A 32 3.10 5.17 4.47
C PHE A 32 2.29 3.97 3.98
N SER A 33 2.49 2.78 4.56
CA SER A 33 1.73 1.58 4.18
C SER A 33 0.23 1.74 4.42
N ARG A 34 -0.19 2.40 5.51
CA ARG A 34 -1.60 2.71 5.76
C ARG A 34 -2.18 3.63 4.70
N TRP A 35 -1.46 4.68 4.32
CA TRP A 35 -1.88 5.61 3.28
C TRP A 35 -1.89 4.94 1.90
N ALA A 36 -0.88 4.13 1.58
CA ALA A 36 -0.81 3.36 0.35
C ALA A 36 -1.98 2.39 0.24
N PHE A 37 -2.32 1.68 1.33
CA PHE A 37 -3.47 0.78 1.36
C PHE A 37 -4.78 1.53 1.13
N ALA A 38 -4.99 2.67 1.80
CA ALA A 38 -6.17 3.51 1.61
C ALA A 38 -6.27 4.06 0.17
N ALA A 39 -5.15 4.50 -0.41
CA ALA A 39 -5.09 4.99 -1.78
C ALA A 39 -5.42 3.87 -2.79
N VAL A 40 -4.85 2.67 -2.61
CA VAL A 40 -5.13 1.50 -3.44
C VAL A 40 -6.61 1.10 -3.35
N ALA A 41 -7.18 1.07 -2.14
CA ALA A 41 -8.62 0.83 -1.96
C ALA A 41 -9.47 1.88 -2.70
N GLY A 42 -9.12 3.16 -2.58
CA GLY A 42 -9.79 4.25 -3.31
C GLY A 42 -9.70 4.09 -4.83
N VAL A 43 -8.51 3.77 -5.36
CA VAL A 43 -8.31 3.48 -6.79
C VAL A 43 -9.22 2.34 -7.24
N PHE A 44 -9.34 1.27 -6.46
CA PHE A 44 -10.24 0.17 -6.81
C PHE A 44 -11.71 0.56 -6.79
N VAL A 45 -12.14 1.45 -5.89
CA VAL A 45 -13.50 2.01 -5.88
C VAL A 45 -13.77 2.76 -7.20
N PHE A 46 -12.86 3.63 -7.64
CA PHE A 46 -13.02 4.33 -8.91
C PHE A 46 -12.88 3.41 -10.13
N ALA A 47 -12.04 2.38 -10.04
CA ALA A 47 -11.79 1.43 -11.12
C ALA A 47 -12.80 0.27 -11.18
N MET A 48 -13.84 0.25 -10.34
CA MET A 48 -14.86 -0.82 -10.33
C MET A 48 -15.53 -1.01 -11.69
N GLN A 49 -15.62 0.02 -12.55
CA GLN A 49 -16.24 -0.08 -13.87
C GLN A 49 -15.34 -0.74 -14.92
N VAL A 50 -14.03 -0.89 -14.65
CA VAL A 50 -13.09 -1.48 -15.60
C VAL A 50 -13.21 -3.00 -15.56
N PRO A 51 -13.56 -3.68 -16.67
CA PRO A 51 -13.84 -5.13 -16.67
C PRO A 51 -12.62 -5.95 -16.23
N LYS A 52 -11.40 -5.54 -16.61
CA LYS A 52 -10.15 -6.20 -16.19
C LYS A 52 -9.93 -6.13 -14.68
N VAL A 53 -10.32 -5.05 -14.02
CA VAL A 53 -10.17 -4.88 -12.57
C VAL A 53 -11.17 -5.76 -11.82
N LYS A 54 -12.40 -5.86 -12.31
CA LYS A 54 -13.42 -6.76 -11.77
C LYS A 54 -12.93 -8.21 -11.75
N THR A 55 -12.52 -8.73 -12.91
CA THR A 55 -12.18 -10.15 -13.06
C THR A 55 -10.85 -10.53 -12.42
N THR A 56 -9.85 -9.63 -12.48
CA THR A 56 -8.48 -9.94 -12.03
C THR A 56 -8.28 -9.68 -10.53
N ILE A 57 -8.91 -8.64 -9.98
CA ILE A 57 -8.60 -8.14 -8.64
C ILE A 57 -9.78 -8.29 -7.69
N LEU A 58 -10.99 -7.90 -8.11
CA LEU A 58 -12.14 -7.87 -7.20
C LEU A 58 -12.84 -9.24 -7.07
N GLN A 59 -12.87 -10.04 -8.14
CA GLN A 59 -13.51 -11.36 -8.17
C GLN A 59 -12.83 -12.43 -7.27
N PRO A 60 -11.49 -12.44 -7.09
CA PRO A 60 -10.84 -13.35 -6.14
C PRO A 60 -11.09 -13.03 -4.66
N ILE A 61 -11.63 -11.85 -4.33
CA ILE A 61 -11.88 -11.44 -2.95
C ILE A 61 -13.10 -12.21 -2.42
N ALA A 62 -12.89 -13.11 -1.45
CA ALA A 62 -13.90 -14.06 -0.96
C ALA A 62 -15.24 -13.42 -0.53
N PHE A 63 -15.23 -12.17 -0.06
CA PHE A 63 -16.43 -11.48 0.44
C PHE A 63 -17.19 -10.68 -0.62
N ILE A 64 -16.53 -10.22 -1.69
CA ILE A 64 -17.13 -9.29 -2.67
C ILE A 64 -17.14 -9.88 -4.09
N GLY A 65 -16.38 -10.96 -4.33
CA GLY A 65 -16.17 -11.50 -5.66
C GLY A 65 -17.45 -11.94 -6.36
N ASP A 66 -18.43 -12.47 -5.60
CA ASP A 66 -19.72 -12.90 -6.15
C ASP A 66 -20.61 -11.74 -6.64
N HIS A 67 -20.35 -10.49 -6.20
CA HIS A 67 -21.03 -9.30 -6.72
C HIS A 67 -20.52 -8.88 -8.10
N PHE A 68 -19.32 -9.30 -8.48
CA PHE A 68 -18.70 -8.93 -9.75
C PHE A 68 -18.77 -10.03 -10.82
N LYS A 69 -19.20 -11.24 -10.44
CA LYS A 69 -19.47 -12.32 -11.39
C LYS A 69 -20.73 -12.01 -12.17
N ASP A 70 -20.61 -12.06 -13.49
CA ASP A 70 -21.77 -12.05 -14.36
C ASP A 70 -22.53 -13.37 -14.21
N LYS A 71 -23.77 -13.29 -13.72
CA LYS A 71 -24.66 -14.44 -13.49
C LYS A 71 -25.68 -14.62 -14.63
N THR A 72 -25.56 -13.85 -15.71
CA THR A 72 -26.46 -14.03 -16.86
C THR A 72 -26.27 -15.42 -17.47
N PRO A 73 -27.36 -16.18 -17.67
CA PRO A 73 -27.34 -17.42 -18.43
C PRO A 73 -26.70 -17.17 -19.80
N GLU A 74 -25.93 -18.12 -20.33
CA GLU A 74 -25.36 -17.99 -21.68
C GLU A 74 -26.46 -17.82 -22.75
N GLU A 75 -27.65 -18.33 -22.46
CA GLU A 75 -28.88 -18.19 -23.25
C GLU A 75 -29.39 -16.75 -23.37
N ASP A 76 -28.98 -15.82 -22.49
CA ASP A 76 -29.40 -14.40 -22.56
C ASP A 76 -28.31 -13.50 -23.16
N LYS A 77 -27.13 -14.04 -23.49
CA LYS A 77 -25.98 -13.25 -23.99
C LYS A 77 -26.00 -12.98 -25.49
N TRP A 78 -26.94 -13.61 -26.22
CA TRP A 78 -27.05 -13.52 -27.68
C TRP A 78 -28.26 -12.69 -28.17
N LEU A 79 -29.07 -12.15 -27.26
CA LEU A 79 -30.10 -11.14 -27.55
C LEU A 79 -29.52 -9.72 -27.46
#